data_AF-A0A0J7ZDC5-F1
#
_entry.id   AF-A0A0J7ZDC5-F1
#
_cell.length_a   1.000
_cell.length_b   1.000
_cell.length_c   1.000
_cell.angle_alpha   90.00
_cell.angle_beta   90.00
_cell.angle_gamma   90.00
#
_symmetry.space_group_name_H-M   'P 1'
#
loop_
_entity.id
_entity.type
_entity.pdbx_description
1 polymer ?
#
loop_
_entity_poly.entity_id
_entity_poly.type
_entity_poly.pdbx_seq_one_letter_code
_entity_poly.pdbx_strand_id
1 'polypeptide(L)'
;MTTLAPTGIGFRSGAQVVPAQAVHSTPLGYNRANIPVGAPLPVPAAAELVDRLNTCDEIEVSFHGKLGDTLLALAAVRALTDWQALRTLSTTVRATGPYAPLIHRSGLLTPTPPDADGGPGIGRRAVIGDRPGIEARGPAAVVSVVCDPAAPPCWSSDERAHLDLPARYYLALERRLGIRLPATRTFAPLLTSQPNKLGEELSGAGWLEGMTIAAITATSWPDLKDFTPRRYIHLASHIADVYRTQVRLLVIGGDTGEGMHISTQSTPSGVEVLHLDGVPASDLADLFPHCRLIVGNDTGLTHLAALSRTPDGSGPPVLGLYARHSHSKWRTGLPHHHAVATALSERMHQGDLCPVRDAITPDTDLHMDAFAPAVLAQHCLDLLNGIR
;
A
#
# COMPACT_ATOMS: atom_id res chain seq x y z
N MET A 1 10.48 27.66 -14.82
CA MET A 1 11.50 26.96 -15.64
C MET A 1 11.47 25.50 -15.23
N THR A 2 10.98 24.63 -16.11
CA THR A 2 10.94 23.18 -15.90
C THR A 2 12.33 22.62 -16.19
N THR A 3 13.03 22.18 -15.15
CA THR A 3 14.25 21.38 -15.29
C THR A 3 13.90 20.07 -16.00
N LEU A 4 14.54 19.82 -17.15
CA LEU A 4 14.44 18.55 -17.89
C LEU A 4 14.78 17.40 -16.95
N ALA A 5 13.90 16.40 -16.87
CA ALA A 5 14.10 15.21 -16.04
C ALA A 5 15.37 14.45 -16.50
N PRO A 6 16.19 13.92 -15.57
CA PRO A 6 17.35 13.13 -15.92
C PRO A 6 16.93 11.92 -16.77
N THR A 7 17.70 11.62 -17.80
CA THR A 7 17.57 10.41 -18.61
C THR A 7 17.93 9.20 -17.73
N GLY A 8 16.93 8.45 -17.27
CA GLY A 8 17.16 7.23 -16.48
C GLY A 8 16.05 6.93 -15.47
N ILE A 9 16.31 5.92 -14.65
CA ILE A 9 15.52 5.60 -13.46
C ILE A 9 16.02 6.42 -12.26
N GLY A 10 15.11 6.83 -11.39
CA GLY A 10 15.43 7.62 -10.20
C GLY A 10 14.97 6.91 -8.93
N PHE A 11 15.87 6.77 -7.96
CA PHE A 11 15.51 6.36 -6.61
C PHE A 11 14.76 7.48 -5.87
N ARG A 12 13.74 7.10 -5.10
CA ARG A 12 12.84 7.98 -4.38
C ARG A 12 12.61 7.42 -2.98
N SER A 13 13.21 8.08 -2.01
CA SER A 13 13.22 7.60 -0.63
C SER A 13 11.80 7.54 -0.05
N GLY A 14 11.57 6.54 0.79
CA GLY A 14 10.30 6.37 1.47
C GLY A 14 9.98 7.55 2.38
N ALA A 15 11.01 8.09 3.02
CA ALA A 15 10.97 9.18 3.98
C ALA A 15 11.03 10.59 3.36
N GLN A 16 11.11 10.71 2.03
CA GLN A 16 11.26 12.00 1.37
C GLN A 16 10.03 12.89 1.62
N VAL A 17 10.26 14.10 2.11
CA VAL A 17 9.25 15.16 2.17
C VAL A 17 9.34 15.99 0.89
N VAL A 18 8.22 16.12 0.20
CA VAL A 18 8.14 16.88 -1.06
C VAL A 18 7.51 18.25 -0.78
N PRO A 19 8.17 19.35 -1.15
CA PRO A 19 7.59 20.69 -1.05
C PRO A 19 6.36 20.84 -1.94
N ALA A 20 5.36 21.62 -1.50
CA ALA A 20 4.12 21.84 -2.24
C ALA A 20 4.35 22.44 -3.64
N GLN A 21 5.38 23.27 -3.80
CA GLN A 21 5.76 23.91 -5.07
C GLN A 21 6.45 22.96 -6.07
N ALA A 22 6.87 21.77 -5.64
CA ALA A 22 7.54 20.80 -6.51
C ALA A 22 6.56 19.96 -7.34
N VAL A 23 5.26 20.02 -7.02
CA VAL A 23 4.21 19.17 -7.59
C VAL A 23 2.91 19.94 -7.76
N HIS A 24 2.06 19.50 -8.68
CA HIS A 24 0.67 19.95 -8.72
C HIS A 24 -0.06 19.47 -7.46
N SER A 25 -0.65 20.40 -6.69
CA SER A 25 -1.36 20.09 -5.46
C SER A 25 -2.54 21.02 -5.24
N THR A 26 -3.54 20.52 -4.50
CA THR A 26 -4.69 21.27 -4.03
C THR A 26 -4.47 21.69 -2.58
N PRO A 27 -4.54 22.99 -2.25
CA PRO A 27 -4.42 23.43 -0.87
C PRO A 27 -5.47 22.77 0.03
N LEU A 28 -5.04 22.29 1.20
CA LEU A 28 -5.90 21.72 2.22
C LEU A 28 -6.78 22.78 2.87
N GLY A 29 -6.62 24.08 2.56
CA GLY A 29 -7.46 25.17 3.08
C GLY A 29 -7.28 25.47 4.57
N TYR A 30 -6.38 24.77 5.27
CA TYR A 30 -5.97 25.06 6.64
C TYR A 30 -4.54 24.57 6.91
N ASN A 31 -3.90 25.19 7.89
CA ASN A 31 -2.66 24.71 8.49
C ASN A 31 -3.02 23.65 9.53
N ARG A 32 -2.63 22.41 9.25
CA ARG A 32 -3.03 21.25 10.06
C ARG A 32 -2.28 21.21 11.40
N ALA A 33 -1.07 21.75 11.45
CA ALA A 33 -0.25 21.80 12.67
C ALA A 33 -0.78 22.79 13.71
N ASN A 34 -1.49 23.83 13.28
CA ASN A 34 -2.01 24.89 14.17
C ASN A 34 -3.39 24.59 14.78
N ILE A 35 -4.03 23.48 14.38
CA ILE A 35 -5.36 23.12 14.84
C ILE A 35 -5.23 21.95 15.83
N PRO A 36 -5.71 22.10 17.08
CA PRO A 36 -5.74 21.00 18.04
C PRO A 36 -6.58 19.82 17.55
N VAL A 37 -6.17 18.60 17.90
CA VAL A 37 -6.97 17.40 17.63
C VAL A 37 -8.36 17.54 18.28
N GLY A 38 -9.41 17.18 17.53
CA GLY A 38 -10.81 17.33 17.95
C GLY A 38 -11.39 18.73 17.73
N ALA A 39 -10.58 19.73 17.36
CA ALA A 39 -11.11 21.06 17.07
C ALA A 39 -11.77 21.14 15.68
N PRO A 40 -12.79 21.99 15.50
CA PRO A 40 -13.40 22.22 14.20
C PRO A 40 -12.39 22.83 13.22
N LEU A 41 -12.51 22.44 11.95
CA LEU A 41 -11.68 22.99 10.88
C LEU A 41 -12.28 24.31 10.37
N PRO A 42 -11.46 25.23 9.84
CA PRO A 42 -11.93 26.47 9.20
C PRO A 42 -12.47 26.21 7.78
N VAL A 43 -13.07 25.03 7.56
CA VAL A 43 -13.75 24.65 6.32
C VAL A 43 -15.04 23.91 6.67
N PRO A 44 -16.13 24.11 5.90
CA PRO A 44 -17.41 23.54 6.24
C PRO A 44 -17.37 22.01 6.17
N ALA A 45 -17.94 21.37 7.19
CA ALA A 45 -18.22 19.94 7.18
C ALA A 45 -19.29 19.60 6.13
N ALA A 46 -19.25 18.38 5.60
CA ALA A 46 -20.36 17.80 4.86
C ALA A 46 -21.45 17.39 5.86
N ALA A 47 -22.37 18.31 6.17
CA ALA A 47 -23.40 18.14 7.19
C ALA A 47 -24.16 16.81 7.05
N GLU A 48 -24.61 16.47 5.84
CA GLU A 48 -25.31 15.20 5.60
C GLU A 48 -24.48 13.96 5.95
N LEU A 49 -23.18 13.95 5.65
CA LEU A 49 -22.29 12.84 5.99
C LEU A 49 -22.18 12.72 7.52
N VAL A 50 -21.91 13.84 8.20
CA VAL A 50 -21.73 13.89 9.65
C VAL A 50 -23.02 13.45 10.37
N ASP A 51 -24.17 13.97 9.95
CA ASP A 51 -25.47 13.66 10.53
C ASP A 51 -25.82 12.18 10.35
N ARG A 52 -25.64 11.63 9.15
CA ARG A 52 -25.89 10.20 8.90
C ARG A 52 -24.94 9.32 9.73
N LEU A 53 -23.65 9.63 9.77
CA LEU A 53 -22.68 8.87 10.56
C LEU A 53 -22.97 8.91 12.07
N ASN A 54 -23.49 10.03 12.60
CA ASN A 54 -23.90 10.14 14.01
C ASN A 54 -25.04 9.19 14.39
N THR A 55 -25.79 8.71 13.39
CA THR A 55 -26.91 7.79 13.61
C THR A 55 -26.54 6.32 13.36
N CYS A 56 -25.29 6.02 13.07
CA CYS A 56 -24.84 4.68 12.72
C CYS A 56 -24.32 3.90 13.93
N ASP A 57 -24.81 2.67 14.06
CA ASP A 57 -24.39 1.71 15.09
C ASP A 57 -23.29 0.76 14.55
N GLU A 58 -23.12 0.72 13.23
CA GLU A 58 -22.12 -0.10 12.55
C GLU A 58 -21.43 0.67 11.40
N ILE A 59 -20.10 0.52 11.29
CA ILE A 59 -19.34 0.76 10.06
C ILE A 59 -18.96 -0.60 9.47
N GLU A 60 -19.43 -0.85 8.26
CA GLU A 60 -18.99 -1.98 7.47
C GLU A 60 -17.91 -1.55 6.48
N VAL A 61 -16.77 -2.24 6.53
CA VAL A 61 -15.64 -2.10 5.61
C VAL A 61 -15.79 -3.17 4.52
N SER A 62 -16.18 -2.76 3.31
CA SER A 62 -16.51 -3.65 2.20
C SER A 62 -15.69 -3.29 0.96
N PHE A 63 -14.59 -4.01 0.74
CA PHE A 63 -13.74 -3.84 -0.43
C PHE A 63 -13.70 -5.13 -1.25
N HIS A 64 -14.01 -5.02 -2.54
CA HIS A 64 -14.18 -6.15 -3.45
C HIS A 64 -13.32 -6.04 -4.72
N GLY A 65 -12.66 -4.91 -4.93
CA GLY A 65 -11.83 -4.57 -6.07
C GLY A 65 -10.40 -5.09 -5.94
N LYS A 66 -9.42 -4.28 -6.36
CA LYS A 66 -8.01 -4.70 -6.37
C LYS A 66 -7.40 -4.60 -4.98
N LEU A 67 -6.64 -5.62 -4.58
CA LEU A 67 -5.90 -5.65 -3.31
C LEU A 67 -5.14 -4.35 -3.01
N GLY A 68 -4.41 -3.81 -4.00
CA GLY A 68 -3.62 -2.59 -3.81
C GLY A 68 -4.48 -1.38 -3.43
N ASP A 69 -5.59 -1.17 -4.12
CA ASP A 69 -6.51 -0.06 -3.87
C ASP A 69 -7.14 -0.20 -2.48
N THR A 70 -7.56 -1.42 -2.11
CA THR A 70 -8.09 -1.76 -0.78
C THR A 70 -7.11 -1.41 0.34
N LEU A 71 -5.86 -1.87 0.22
CA LEU A 71 -4.83 -1.66 1.24
C LEU A 71 -4.52 -0.18 1.45
N LEU A 72 -4.43 0.59 0.37
CA LEU A 72 -4.17 2.02 0.43
C LEU A 72 -5.38 2.81 0.96
N ALA A 73 -6.60 2.31 0.74
CA ALA A 73 -7.84 2.90 1.25
C ALA A 73 -8.08 2.65 2.74
N LEU A 74 -7.31 1.80 3.42
CA LEU A 74 -7.45 1.59 4.86
C LEU A 74 -7.22 2.86 5.71
N ALA A 75 -6.50 3.85 5.17
CA ALA A 75 -6.41 5.15 5.83
C ALA A 75 -7.75 5.90 5.87
N ALA A 76 -8.67 5.63 4.94
CA ALA A 76 -10.03 6.15 5.00
C ALA A 76 -10.82 5.50 6.15
N VAL A 77 -10.67 4.18 6.33
CA VAL A 77 -11.26 3.44 7.47
C VAL A 77 -10.71 4.00 8.78
N ARG A 78 -9.38 4.17 8.87
CA ARG A 78 -8.74 4.79 10.03
C ARG A 78 -9.31 6.17 10.33
N ALA A 79 -9.53 7.02 9.33
CA ALA A 79 -10.11 8.35 9.54
C ALA A 79 -11.51 8.29 10.16
N LEU A 80 -12.35 7.32 9.75
CA LEU A 80 -13.66 7.14 10.37
C LEU A 80 -13.57 6.58 11.80
N THR A 81 -12.71 5.58 12.04
CA THR A 81 -12.49 5.03 13.39
C THR A 81 -11.96 6.09 14.35
N ASP A 82 -11.00 6.89 13.89
CA ASP A 82 -10.43 8.03 14.63
C ASP A 82 -11.52 9.06 14.99
N TRP A 83 -12.38 9.39 14.03
CA TRP A 83 -13.50 10.31 14.23
C TRP A 83 -14.50 9.79 15.26
N GLN A 84 -14.83 8.50 15.22
CA GLN A 84 -15.70 7.87 16.21
C GLN A 84 -15.09 7.88 17.60
N ALA A 85 -13.80 7.57 17.71
CA ALA A 85 -13.07 7.59 18.98
C ALA A 85 -13.10 8.97 19.63
N LEU A 86 -12.88 10.04 18.84
CA LEU A 86 -12.95 11.43 19.33
C LEU A 86 -14.34 11.82 19.85
N ARG A 87 -15.39 11.13 19.39
CA ARG A 87 -16.78 11.40 19.76
C ARG A 87 -17.36 10.37 20.73
N THR A 88 -16.54 9.43 21.20
CA THR A 88 -16.94 8.36 22.12
C THR A 88 -18.18 7.59 21.64
N LEU A 89 -18.29 7.34 20.34
CA LEU A 89 -19.42 6.60 19.76
C LEU A 89 -19.19 5.09 19.94
N SER A 90 -20.22 4.35 20.37
CA SER A 90 -20.18 2.88 20.55
C SER A 90 -20.34 2.09 19.25
N THR A 91 -19.95 2.67 18.11
CA THR A 91 -20.14 2.08 16.80
C THR A 91 -19.21 0.87 16.59
N THR A 92 -19.76 -0.24 16.10
CA THR A 92 -18.97 -1.43 15.76
C THR A 92 -18.37 -1.28 14.36
N VAL A 93 -17.08 -1.60 14.18
CA VAL A 93 -16.40 -1.62 12.88
C VAL A 93 -16.12 -3.06 12.47
N ARG A 94 -16.68 -3.51 11.34
CA ARG A 94 -16.53 -4.88 10.82
C ARG A 94 -16.04 -4.86 9.37
N ALA A 95 -15.28 -5.88 8.96
CA ALA A 95 -14.89 -6.06 7.57
C ALA A 95 -15.64 -7.23 6.94
N THR A 96 -15.98 -7.08 5.66
CA THR A 96 -16.61 -8.11 4.83
C THR A 96 -15.89 -8.21 3.48
N GLY A 97 -16.20 -9.27 2.73
CA GLY A 97 -15.61 -9.48 1.41
C GLY A 97 -14.26 -10.19 1.44
N PRO A 98 -13.60 -10.30 0.27
CA PRO A 98 -12.44 -11.18 0.08
C PRO A 98 -11.21 -10.78 0.91
N TYR A 99 -11.11 -9.51 1.31
CA TYR A 99 -9.94 -8.98 2.03
C TYR A 99 -10.17 -8.86 3.55
N ALA A 100 -11.32 -9.28 4.07
CA ALA A 100 -11.63 -9.17 5.51
C ALA A 100 -10.55 -9.78 6.43
N PRO A 101 -9.96 -10.96 6.13
CA PRO A 101 -8.88 -11.51 6.95
C PRO A 101 -7.64 -10.59 7.04
N LEU A 102 -7.27 -9.93 5.95
CA LEU A 102 -6.15 -8.97 5.93
C LEU A 102 -6.50 -7.70 6.68
N ILE A 103 -7.72 -7.17 6.51
CA ILE A 103 -8.17 -5.94 7.17
C ILE A 103 -8.19 -6.14 8.69
N HIS A 104 -8.52 -7.32 9.18
CA HIS A 104 -8.49 -7.64 10.62
C HIS A 104 -7.11 -7.40 11.26
N ARG A 105 -6.02 -7.61 10.49
CA ARG A 105 -4.64 -7.41 10.95
C ARG A 105 -4.26 -5.94 11.15
N SER A 106 -5.09 -5.00 10.70
CA SER A 106 -4.84 -3.55 10.82
C SER A 106 -5.11 -2.97 12.21
N GLY A 107 -5.81 -3.72 13.07
CA GLY A 107 -6.27 -3.22 14.37
C GLY A 107 -7.40 -2.18 14.29
N LEU A 108 -7.95 -1.91 13.10
CA LEU A 108 -9.01 -0.92 12.90
C LEU A 108 -10.43 -1.45 13.17
N LEU A 109 -10.59 -2.77 13.28
CA LEU A 109 -11.89 -3.41 13.47
C LEU A 109 -12.19 -3.56 14.97
N THR A 110 -13.48 -3.52 15.31
CA THR A 110 -13.92 -3.84 16.68
C THR A 110 -13.65 -5.33 16.94
N PRO A 111 -13.00 -5.69 18.07
CA PRO A 111 -12.83 -7.09 18.46
C PRO A 111 -14.20 -7.78 18.54
N THR A 112 -14.38 -8.86 17.79
CA THR A 112 -15.60 -9.68 17.88
C THR A 112 -15.33 -10.82 18.87
N PRO A 113 -16.18 -11.05 19.88
CA PRO A 113 -16.06 -12.24 20.73
C PRO A 113 -16.15 -13.51 19.88
N PRO A 114 -15.39 -14.58 20.20
CA PRO A 114 -15.33 -15.80 19.39
C PRO A 114 -16.69 -16.51 19.21
N ASP A 115 -17.65 -16.29 20.11
CA ASP A 115 -18.98 -16.93 20.10
C ASP A 115 -20.12 -16.03 19.59
N ALA A 116 -19.82 -14.82 19.11
CA ALA A 116 -20.83 -13.97 18.50
C ALA A 116 -21.02 -14.40 17.04
N ASP A 117 -21.97 -15.33 16.80
CA ASP A 117 -22.45 -15.65 15.45
C ASP A 117 -22.67 -14.34 14.68
N GLY A 118 -21.82 -14.11 13.68
CA GLY A 118 -21.64 -12.87 12.94
C GLY A 118 -22.79 -12.56 11.98
N GLY A 119 -24.02 -12.67 12.46
CA GLY A 119 -25.20 -12.20 11.74
C GLY A 119 -25.10 -10.69 11.49
N PRO A 120 -25.65 -10.19 10.37
CA PRO A 120 -25.71 -8.76 10.12
C PRO A 120 -26.43 -8.09 11.30
N GLY A 121 -25.76 -7.13 11.92
CA GLY A 121 -26.40 -6.29 12.94
C GLY A 121 -27.66 -5.66 12.35
N ILE A 122 -28.76 -5.69 13.10
CA ILE A 122 -30.05 -5.05 12.74
C ILE A 122 -29.93 -3.50 12.79
N GLY A 123 -28.76 -2.97 13.20
CA GLY A 123 -28.50 -1.55 13.39
C GLY A 123 -28.31 -0.73 12.11
N ARG A 124 -28.29 0.59 12.28
CA ARG A 124 -28.10 1.55 11.19
C ARG A 124 -26.64 1.51 10.71
N ARG A 125 -26.43 1.14 9.45
CA ARG A 125 -25.09 0.86 8.92
C ARG A 125 -24.55 1.96 8.00
N ALA A 126 -23.33 2.40 8.26
CA ALA A 126 -22.50 3.10 7.28
C ALA A 126 -21.62 2.07 6.55
N VAL A 127 -21.43 2.24 5.24
CA VAL A 127 -20.54 1.37 4.45
C VAL A 127 -19.39 2.19 3.89
N ILE A 128 -18.17 1.75 4.13
CA ILE A 128 -16.96 2.30 3.51
C ILE A 128 -16.31 1.23 2.64
N GLY A 129 -15.98 1.58 1.41
CA GLY A 129 -15.59 0.58 0.43
C GLY A 129 -15.25 1.14 -0.94
N ASP A 130 -14.86 0.27 -1.85
CA ASP A 130 -14.83 0.59 -3.27
C ASP A 130 -16.23 0.51 -3.89
N ARG A 131 -16.36 0.91 -5.15
CA ARG A 131 -17.65 0.94 -5.84
C ARG A 131 -18.35 -0.43 -5.84
N PRO A 132 -17.69 -1.56 -6.17
CA PRO A 132 -18.33 -2.88 -6.10
C PRO A 132 -18.79 -3.26 -4.68
N GLY A 133 -18.02 -2.95 -3.64
CA GLY A 133 -18.41 -3.21 -2.25
C GLY A 133 -19.63 -2.39 -1.81
N ILE A 134 -19.70 -1.12 -2.19
CA ILE A 134 -20.88 -0.28 -1.93
C ILE A 134 -22.11 -0.80 -2.70
N GLU A 135 -21.96 -1.16 -3.97
CA GLU A 135 -23.04 -1.68 -4.81
C GLU A 135 -23.59 -3.02 -4.29
N ALA A 136 -22.73 -3.91 -3.78
CA ALA A 136 -23.13 -5.19 -3.22
C ALA A 136 -24.06 -5.08 -2.00
N ARG A 137 -24.12 -3.90 -1.34
CA ARG A 137 -25.02 -3.64 -0.20
C ARG A 137 -26.31 -2.93 -0.59
N GLY A 138 -26.37 -2.30 -1.77
CA GLY A 138 -27.56 -1.63 -2.26
C GLY A 138 -28.09 -0.55 -1.29
N PRO A 139 -29.43 -0.36 -1.20
CA PRO A 139 -30.04 0.73 -0.42
C PRO A 139 -30.00 0.52 1.11
N ALA A 140 -29.41 -0.58 1.60
CA ALA A 140 -29.38 -0.90 3.02
C ALA A 140 -28.43 0.01 3.84
N ALA A 141 -27.49 0.68 3.18
CA ALA A 141 -26.57 1.62 3.83
C ALA A 141 -27.26 2.96 4.14
N VAL A 142 -27.19 3.42 5.39
CA VAL A 142 -27.62 4.77 5.78
C VAL A 142 -26.72 5.82 5.15
N VAL A 143 -25.43 5.52 4.98
CA VAL A 143 -24.46 6.38 4.28
C VAL A 143 -23.36 5.53 3.68
N SER A 144 -22.84 5.98 2.53
CA SER A 144 -21.73 5.31 1.83
C SER A 144 -20.54 6.24 1.68
N VAL A 145 -19.36 5.72 1.98
CA VAL A 145 -18.07 6.38 1.74
C VAL A 145 -17.33 5.59 0.68
N VAL A 146 -17.40 6.07 -0.57
CA VAL A 146 -16.71 5.44 -1.70
C VAL A 146 -15.24 5.86 -1.71
N CYS A 147 -14.35 4.88 -1.68
CA CYS A 147 -12.92 5.03 -1.83
C CYS A 147 -12.53 4.79 -3.29
N ASP A 148 -12.60 5.84 -4.10
CA ASP A 148 -12.12 5.84 -5.48
C ASP A 148 -10.67 6.36 -5.53
N PRO A 149 -9.68 5.56 -5.96
CA PRO A 149 -8.28 5.97 -5.98
C PRO A 149 -7.99 7.06 -7.03
N ALA A 150 -8.88 7.27 -8.00
CA ALA A 150 -8.77 8.36 -8.97
C ALA A 150 -9.19 9.72 -8.37
N ALA A 151 -10.09 9.72 -7.39
CA ALA A 151 -10.80 10.92 -6.95
C ALA A 151 -9.99 11.90 -6.10
N PRO A 152 -9.28 11.50 -5.02
CA PRO A 152 -8.71 12.49 -4.11
C PRO A 152 -7.43 13.13 -4.71
N PRO A 153 -7.33 14.47 -4.68
CA PRO A 153 -6.17 15.17 -5.23
C PRO A 153 -4.94 15.00 -4.34
N CYS A 154 -3.76 15.35 -4.85
CA CYS A 154 -2.62 15.61 -3.99
C CYS A 154 -2.94 16.83 -3.12
N TRP A 155 -2.97 16.68 -1.80
CA TRP A 155 -3.19 17.81 -0.89
C TRP A 155 -1.89 18.54 -0.61
N SER A 156 -1.97 19.83 -0.29
CA SER A 156 -0.84 20.57 0.29
C SER A 156 -1.24 21.38 1.52
N SER A 157 -0.38 21.36 2.53
CA SER A 157 -0.52 22.13 3.76
C SER A 157 0.88 22.35 4.33
N ASP A 158 1.12 23.49 4.98
CA ASP A 158 2.39 23.79 5.65
C ASP A 158 3.61 23.64 4.73
N GLU A 159 3.48 24.17 3.50
CA GLU A 159 4.48 24.11 2.41
C GLU A 159 4.85 22.69 1.94
N ARG A 160 4.09 21.67 2.37
CA ARG A 160 4.36 20.26 2.07
C ARG A 160 3.24 19.65 1.24
N ALA A 161 3.61 18.75 0.34
CA ALA A 161 2.68 17.92 -0.41
C ALA A 161 2.38 16.59 0.31
N HIS A 162 1.11 16.20 0.29
CA HIS A 162 0.59 14.92 0.75
C HIS A 162 0.22 14.07 -0.47
N LEU A 163 1.21 13.28 -0.88
CA LEU A 163 1.24 12.65 -2.20
C LEU A 163 0.64 11.25 -2.21
N ASP A 164 0.88 10.48 -1.15
CA ASP A 164 0.49 9.08 -1.04
C ASP A 164 -1.02 8.94 -0.86
N LEU A 165 -1.61 7.93 -1.51
CA LEU A 165 -3.05 7.68 -1.47
C LEU A 165 -3.62 7.61 -0.03
N PRO A 166 -2.93 6.97 0.94
CA PRO A 166 -3.35 6.97 2.33
C PRO A 166 -3.54 8.38 2.91
N ALA A 167 -2.56 9.29 2.71
CA ALA A 167 -2.70 10.68 3.13
C ALA A 167 -3.87 11.39 2.42
N ARG A 168 -4.05 11.13 1.12
CA ARG A 168 -5.13 11.74 0.33
C ARG A 168 -6.51 11.37 0.85
N TYR A 169 -6.74 10.09 1.13
CA TYR A 169 -7.99 9.61 1.70
C TYR A 169 -8.25 10.15 3.10
N TYR A 170 -7.24 10.05 3.98
CA TYR A 170 -7.38 10.50 5.37
C TYR A 170 -7.72 11.99 5.44
N LEU A 171 -6.99 12.83 4.70
CA LEU A 171 -7.20 14.28 4.68
C LEU A 171 -8.49 14.69 3.97
N ALA A 172 -8.93 13.95 2.95
CA ALA A 172 -10.22 14.19 2.32
C ALA A 172 -11.37 13.94 3.30
N LEU A 173 -11.29 12.88 4.12
CA LEU A 173 -12.29 12.63 5.17
C LEU A 173 -12.17 13.61 6.33
N GLU A 174 -10.97 13.97 6.78
CA GLU A 174 -10.77 15.02 7.80
C GLU A 174 -11.49 16.32 7.38
N ARG A 175 -11.29 16.76 6.13
CA ARG A 175 -12.02 17.91 5.55
C ARG A 175 -13.52 17.73 5.55
N ARG A 176 -14.02 16.60 5.05
CA ARG A 176 -15.47 16.33 4.94
C ARG A 176 -16.15 16.20 6.31
N LEU A 177 -15.44 15.71 7.32
CA LEU A 177 -15.93 15.60 8.69
C LEU A 177 -15.84 16.93 9.46
N GLY A 178 -15.06 17.90 8.94
CA GLY A 178 -14.95 19.25 9.49
C GLY A 178 -14.26 19.34 10.85
N ILE A 179 -13.47 18.33 11.21
CA ILE A 179 -12.79 18.23 12.51
C ILE A 179 -11.37 17.71 12.31
N ARG A 180 -10.44 18.19 13.12
CA ARG A 180 -9.05 17.74 13.12
C ARG A 180 -8.92 16.34 13.72
N LEU A 181 -8.60 15.33 12.92
CA LEU A 181 -8.47 13.94 13.36
C LEU A 181 -7.12 13.66 14.05
N PRO A 182 -6.93 12.62 14.87
CA PRO A 182 -5.71 12.47 15.68
C PRO A 182 -4.45 12.08 14.88
N ALA A 183 -4.56 11.33 13.79
CA ALA A 183 -3.38 10.76 13.15
C ALA A 183 -2.42 11.84 12.59
N THR A 184 -1.14 11.63 12.76
CA THR A 184 -0.08 12.31 11.99
C THR A 184 0.48 11.37 10.95
N ARG A 185 1.29 11.86 9.99
CA ARG A 185 1.97 10.95 9.05
C ARG A 185 2.77 9.93 9.87
N THR A 186 2.71 8.65 9.53
CA THR A 186 2.06 8.04 8.35
C THR A 186 0.60 7.64 8.59
N PHE A 187 -0.26 7.84 7.59
CA PHE A 187 -1.71 7.59 7.71
C PHE A 187 -2.10 6.13 7.49
N ALA A 188 -1.36 5.39 6.65
CA ALA A 188 -1.62 3.97 6.44
C ALA A 188 -1.46 3.18 7.75
N PRO A 189 -2.42 2.30 8.09
CA PRO A 189 -2.22 1.36 9.19
C PRO A 189 -1.19 0.29 8.79
N LEU A 190 -0.50 -0.27 9.78
CA LEU A 190 0.33 -1.47 9.57
C LEU A 190 -0.55 -2.72 9.65
N LEU A 191 -0.09 -3.81 9.05
CA LEU A 191 -0.71 -5.12 9.17
C LEU A 191 0.21 -6.00 10.00
N THR A 192 -0.24 -6.39 11.19
CA THR A 192 0.57 -7.22 12.08
C THR A 192 0.60 -8.65 11.55
N SER A 193 1.80 -9.20 11.36
CA SER A 193 1.98 -10.59 11.00
C SER A 193 1.61 -11.51 12.16
N GLN A 194 1.21 -12.71 11.80
CA GLN A 194 0.78 -13.77 12.69
C GLN A 194 1.57 -15.04 12.37
N PRO A 195 1.72 -15.97 13.33
CA PRO A 195 2.23 -17.30 13.02
C PRO A 195 1.40 -17.94 11.91
N ASN A 196 2.08 -18.46 10.89
CA ASN A 196 1.44 -19.21 9.82
C ASN A 196 2.27 -20.44 9.44
N LYS A 197 1.55 -21.44 8.91
CA LYS A 197 2.15 -22.73 8.57
C LYS A 197 3.23 -22.61 7.50
N LEU A 198 3.00 -21.79 6.48
CA LEU A 198 3.95 -21.59 5.37
C LEU A 198 5.26 -20.98 5.88
N GLY A 199 5.21 -19.95 6.72
CA GLY A 199 6.39 -19.32 7.30
C GLY A 199 7.18 -20.28 8.19
N GLU A 200 6.49 -21.10 8.98
CA GLU A 200 7.12 -22.16 9.80
C GLU A 200 7.82 -23.21 8.92
N GLU A 201 7.15 -23.71 7.87
CA GLU A 201 7.71 -24.68 6.93
C GLU A 201 8.94 -24.12 6.21
N LEU A 202 8.87 -22.87 5.74
CA LEU A 202 10.00 -22.19 5.06
C LEU A 202 11.15 -21.88 6.02
N SER A 203 10.86 -21.48 7.26
CA SER A 203 11.89 -21.29 8.28
C SER A 203 12.58 -22.61 8.62
N GLY A 204 11.83 -23.70 8.81
CA GLY A 204 12.38 -25.03 9.09
C GLY A 204 13.23 -25.59 7.95
N ALA A 205 12.95 -25.18 6.72
CA ALA A 205 13.75 -25.49 5.54
C ALA A 205 14.91 -24.49 5.29
N GLY A 206 15.12 -23.51 6.17
CA GLY A 206 16.22 -22.52 6.07
C GLY A 206 16.01 -21.40 5.05
N TRP A 207 14.83 -21.30 4.42
CA TRP A 207 14.56 -20.29 3.38
C TRP A 207 14.49 -18.85 3.91
N LEU A 208 14.20 -18.70 5.21
CA LEU A 208 14.06 -17.41 5.89
C LEU A 208 15.31 -17.01 6.69
N GLU A 209 16.40 -17.76 6.56
CA GLU A 209 17.66 -17.46 7.24
C GLU A 209 18.61 -16.65 6.33
N GLY A 210 19.49 -15.85 6.95
CA GLY A 210 20.54 -15.13 6.21
C GLY A 210 20.02 -14.00 5.31
N MET A 211 20.49 -13.98 4.06
CA MET A 211 20.13 -12.97 3.04
C MET A 211 18.97 -13.47 2.18
N THR A 212 17.75 -13.33 2.70
CA THR A 212 16.51 -13.65 1.97
C THR A 212 15.90 -12.40 1.36
N ILE A 213 15.62 -12.43 0.06
CA ILE A 213 15.01 -11.35 -0.71
C ILE A 213 13.70 -11.85 -1.30
N ALA A 214 12.61 -11.10 -1.15
CA ALA A 214 11.38 -11.37 -1.90
C ALA A 214 11.30 -10.50 -3.15
N ALA A 215 11.00 -11.13 -4.28
CA ALA A 215 10.82 -10.53 -5.59
C ALA A 215 9.38 -10.71 -6.04
N ILE A 216 8.61 -9.62 -6.12
CA ILE A 216 7.19 -9.67 -6.45
C ILE A 216 7.01 -9.45 -7.96
N THR A 217 6.69 -10.52 -8.67
CA THR A 217 6.40 -10.52 -10.11
C THR A 217 4.90 -10.44 -10.38
N ALA A 218 4.06 -10.98 -9.48
CA ALA A 218 2.61 -11.00 -9.60
C ALA A 218 2.02 -9.60 -9.88
N THR A 219 1.41 -9.43 -11.06
CA THR A 219 0.84 -8.16 -11.51
C THR A 219 -0.43 -8.40 -12.32
N SER A 220 -1.34 -7.42 -12.30
CA SER A 220 -2.56 -7.47 -13.09
C SER A 220 -2.32 -7.27 -14.59
N TRP A 221 -1.19 -6.66 -14.98
CA TRP A 221 -0.81 -6.40 -16.39
C TRP A 221 0.64 -6.83 -16.65
N PRO A 222 0.90 -8.14 -16.86
CA PRO A 222 2.25 -8.67 -16.99
C PRO A 222 3.04 -8.03 -18.14
N ASP A 223 2.42 -7.84 -19.31
CA ASP A 223 3.06 -7.28 -20.50
C ASP A 223 3.67 -5.88 -20.30
N LEU A 224 3.17 -5.11 -19.32
CA LEU A 224 3.59 -3.73 -19.08
C LEU A 224 4.30 -3.52 -17.74
N LYS A 225 4.07 -4.40 -16.76
CA LYS A 225 4.52 -4.20 -15.38
C LYS A 225 5.45 -5.29 -14.87
N ASP A 226 5.63 -6.39 -15.59
CA ASP A 226 6.44 -7.49 -15.07
C ASP A 226 7.94 -7.25 -15.28
N PHE A 227 8.68 -7.15 -14.17
CA PHE A 227 10.15 -7.17 -14.18
C PHE A 227 10.71 -8.56 -14.48
N THR A 228 9.91 -9.62 -14.50
CA THR A 228 10.25 -11.02 -14.76
C THR A 228 11.15 -11.67 -13.69
N PRO A 229 10.97 -12.97 -13.40
CA PRO A 229 11.85 -13.71 -12.48
C PRO A 229 13.33 -13.63 -12.87
N ARG A 230 13.65 -13.75 -14.16
CA ARG A 230 15.04 -13.76 -14.67
C ARG A 230 15.81 -12.49 -14.27
N ARG A 231 15.18 -11.33 -14.32
CA ARG A 231 15.86 -10.06 -13.99
C ARG A 231 16.01 -9.88 -12.50
N TYR A 232 15.07 -10.38 -11.70
CA TYR A 232 15.24 -10.49 -10.24
C TYR A 232 16.37 -11.45 -9.85
N ILE A 233 16.54 -12.57 -10.56
CA ILE A 233 17.69 -13.47 -10.37
C ILE A 233 18.98 -12.71 -10.65
N HIS A 234 19.10 -11.99 -11.77
CA HIS A 234 20.30 -11.19 -12.07
C HIS A 234 20.60 -10.14 -11.00
N LEU A 235 19.56 -9.48 -10.47
CA LEU A 235 19.68 -8.54 -9.36
C LEU A 235 20.21 -9.24 -8.10
N ALA A 236 19.64 -10.40 -7.75
CA ALA A 236 20.04 -11.18 -6.58
C ALA A 236 21.48 -11.70 -6.71
N SER A 237 21.90 -12.14 -7.92
CA SER A 237 23.27 -12.56 -8.19
C SER A 237 24.26 -11.42 -7.93
N HIS A 238 23.93 -10.20 -8.35
CA HIS A 238 24.79 -9.05 -8.09
C HIS A 238 24.94 -8.76 -6.59
N ILE A 239 23.85 -8.89 -5.83
CA ILE A 239 23.88 -8.75 -4.36
C ILE A 239 24.71 -9.88 -3.72
N ALA A 240 24.56 -11.11 -4.20
CA ALA A 240 25.32 -12.27 -3.75
C ALA A 240 26.83 -12.07 -3.95
N ASP A 241 27.23 -11.57 -5.13
CA ASP A 241 28.62 -11.30 -5.48
C ASP A 241 29.24 -10.22 -4.57
N VAL A 242 28.52 -9.12 -4.34
CA VAL A 242 29.00 -8.00 -3.51
C VAL A 242 29.18 -8.41 -2.05
N TYR A 243 28.19 -9.10 -1.47
CA TYR A 243 28.28 -9.56 -0.09
C TYR A 243 29.08 -10.86 0.08
N ARG A 244 29.48 -11.51 -1.02
CA ARG A 244 30.15 -12.83 -1.03
C ARG A 244 29.39 -13.86 -0.19
N THR A 245 28.06 -13.89 -0.36
CA THR A 245 27.15 -14.77 0.38
C THR A 245 26.17 -15.44 -0.58
N GLN A 246 25.63 -16.59 -0.17
CA GLN A 246 24.46 -17.14 -0.81
C GLN A 246 23.24 -16.22 -0.56
N VAL A 247 22.46 -15.98 -1.61
CA VAL A 247 21.19 -15.24 -1.53
C VAL A 247 20.04 -16.20 -1.78
N ARG A 248 18.99 -16.09 -0.96
CA ARG A 248 17.74 -16.84 -1.13
C ARG A 248 16.69 -15.91 -1.73
N LEU A 249 16.26 -16.20 -2.95
CA LEU A 249 15.30 -15.37 -3.68
C LEU A 249 13.93 -16.03 -3.69
N LEU A 250 12.97 -15.43 -2.99
CA LEU A 250 11.57 -15.83 -3.03
C LEU A 250 10.88 -15.09 -4.19
N VAL A 251 10.54 -15.78 -5.27
CA VAL A 251 9.84 -15.21 -6.41
C VAL A 251 8.35 -15.38 -6.21
N ILE A 252 7.63 -14.27 -5.98
CA ILE A 252 6.20 -14.25 -5.66
C ILE A 252 5.40 -13.97 -6.94
N GLY A 253 4.84 -15.01 -7.54
CA GLY A 253 4.02 -14.94 -8.75
C GLY A 253 2.51 -14.97 -8.49
N GLY A 254 1.76 -14.74 -9.57
CA GLY A 254 0.29 -14.72 -9.52
C GLY A 254 -0.31 -16.12 -9.47
N ASP A 255 -1.61 -16.20 -9.19
CA ASP A 255 -2.37 -17.44 -9.33
C ASP A 255 -2.60 -17.74 -10.82
N THR A 256 -2.19 -18.93 -11.27
CA THR A 256 -2.38 -19.42 -12.64
C THR A 256 -3.72 -20.12 -12.84
N GLY A 257 -4.55 -20.23 -11.79
CA GLY A 257 -5.81 -20.97 -11.77
C GLY A 257 -5.65 -22.43 -11.37
N GLU A 258 -4.42 -22.90 -11.13
CA GLU A 258 -4.10 -24.26 -10.68
C GLU A 258 -3.89 -24.34 -9.16
N GLY A 259 -4.08 -23.21 -8.45
CA GLY A 259 -3.85 -23.09 -7.02
C GLY A 259 -2.39 -22.75 -6.69
N MET A 260 -2.02 -22.93 -5.42
CA MET A 260 -0.69 -22.62 -4.93
C MET A 260 0.35 -23.59 -5.52
N HIS A 261 1.40 -23.05 -6.15
CA HIS A 261 2.52 -23.82 -6.68
C HIS A 261 3.84 -23.35 -6.07
N ILE A 262 4.59 -24.30 -5.52
CA ILE A 262 5.89 -24.05 -4.89
C ILE A 262 6.93 -24.92 -5.59
N SER A 263 7.96 -24.30 -6.16
CA SER A 263 9.07 -25.00 -6.81
C SER A 263 10.41 -24.33 -6.54
N THR A 264 11.49 -25.10 -6.62
CA THR A 264 12.85 -24.61 -6.39
C THR A 264 13.66 -24.63 -7.68
N GLN A 265 14.55 -23.65 -7.81
CA GLN A 265 15.54 -23.59 -8.88
C GLN A 265 16.90 -23.19 -8.28
N SER A 266 17.90 -24.05 -8.47
CA SER A 266 19.29 -23.69 -8.16
C SER A 266 19.90 -22.95 -9.34
N THR A 267 20.65 -21.88 -9.04
CA THR A 267 21.41 -21.15 -10.06
C THR A 267 22.92 -21.28 -9.79
N PRO A 268 23.78 -21.27 -10.82
CA PRO A 268 25.23 -21.28 -10.63
C PRO A 268 25.78 -20.05 -9.89
N SER A 269 25.00 -18.97 -9.78
CA SER A 269 25.45 -17.64 -9.36
C SER A 269 25.29 -17.36 -7.86
N GLY A 270 25.37 -18.38 -7.00
CA GLY A 270 25.19 -18.19 -5.56
C GLY A 270 23.77 -17.78 -5.14
N VAL A 271 22.78 -17.98 -6.02
CA VAL A 271 21.36 -17.69 -5.73
C VAL A 271 20.56 -18.98 -5.72
N GLU A 272 19.85 -19.23 -4.62
CA GLU A 272 18.81 -20.26 -4.53
C GLU A 272 17.45 -19.58 -4.73
N VAL A 273 16.64 -20.12 -5.65
CA VAL A 273 15.35 -19.53 -6.00
C VAL A 273 14.22 -20.43 -5.52
N LEU A 274 13.24 -19.85 -4.83
CA LEU A 274 11.98 -20.49 -4.48
C LEU A 274 10.84 -19.72 -5.15
N HIS A 275 10.15 -20.36 -6.07
CA HIS A 275 8.92 -19.85 -6.67
C HIS A 275 7.74 -20.11 -5.74
N LEU A 276 6.96 -19.06 -5.50
CA LEU A 276 5.79 -19.03 -4.63
C LEU A 276 4.63 -18.43 -5.44
N ASP A 277 4.03 -19.24 -6.29
CA ASP A 277 2.95 -18.81 -7.19
C ASP A 277 1.58 -19.11 -6.55
N GLY A 278 0.65 -18.17 -6.67
CA GLY A 278 -0.71 -18.34 -6.14
C GLY A 278 -0.82 -18.40 -4.62
N VAL A 279 0.23 -18.04 -3.87
CA VAL A 279 0.19 -18.02 -2.40
C VAL A 279 -0.84 -16.99 -1.92
N PRO A 280 -1.74 -17.35 -0.99
CA PRO A 280 -2.70 -16.41 -0.43
C PRO A 280 -2.05 -15.15 0.14
N ALA A 281 -2.66 -14.00 -0.11
CA ALA A 281 -2.14 -12.72 0.38
C ALA A 281 -2.03 -12.67 1.92
N SER A 282 -2.92 -13.34 2.66
CA SER A 282 -2.78 -13.49 4.11
C SER A 282 -1.46 -14.15 4.50
N ASP A 283 -1.04 -15.17 3.77
CA ASP A 283 0.13 -15.95 4.11
C ASP A 283 1.41 -15.21 3.73
N LEU A 284 1.39 -14.51 2.60
CA LEU A 284 2.45 -13.59 2.19
C LEU A 284 2.65 -12.44 3.20
N ALA A 285 1.55 -11.94 3.78
CA ALA A 285 1.63 -10.87 4.78
C ALA A 285 2.36 -11.30 6.07
N ASP A 286 2.41 -12.61 6.35
CA ASP A 286 3.17 -13.17 7.46
C ASP A 286 4.61 -13.51 7.05
N LEU A 287 4.82 -13.84 5.77
CA LEU A 287 6.14 -14.15 5.20
C LEU A 287 7.03 -12.91 5.04
N PHE A 288 6.48 -11.82 4.50
CA PHE A 288 7.24 -10.63 4.12
C PHE A 288 8.11 -10.03 5.23
N PRO A 289 7.64 -9.91 6.49
CA PRO A 289 8.46 -9.34 7.56
C PRO A 289 9.77 -10.10 7.85
N HIS A 290 9.89 -11.36 7.43
CA HIS A 290 11.09 -12.18 7.62
C HIS A 290 12.16 -11.99 6.54
N CYS A 291 11.86 -11.28 5.45
CA CYS A 291 12.83 -10.98 4.41
C CYS A 291 13.79 -9.86 4.85
N ARG A 292 14.98 -9.78 4.24
CA ARG A 292 15.93 -8.67 4.41
C ARG A 292 15.62 -7.49 3.51
N LEU A 293 15.05 -7.76 2.34
CA LEU A 293 14.67 -6.79 1.34
C LEU A 293 13.50 -7.33 0.53
N ILE A 294 12.61 -6.45 0.10
CA ILE A 294 11.55 -6.79 -0.84
C ILE A 294 11.62 -5.84 -2.02
N VAL A 295 11.61 -6.38 -3.24
CA VAL A 295 11.57 -5.61 -4.48
C VAL A 295 10.39 -6.09 -5.30
N GLY A 296 9.58 -5.17 -5.80
CA GLY A 296 8.33 -5.57 -6.44
C GLY A 296 7.84 -4.60 -7.49
N ASN A 297 7.08 -5.14 -8.43
CA ASN A 297 6.33 -4.35 -9.40
C ASN A 297 5.30 -3.44 -8.68
N ASP A 298 4.82 -2.39 -9.35
CA ASP A 298 3.70 -1.56 -8.85
C ASP A 298 2.37 -2.36 -8.80
N THR A 299 2.18 -3.10 -7.71
CA THR A 299 1.07 -4.05 -7.49
C THR A 299 0.66 -4.10 -6.02
N GLY A 300 -0.53 -4.66 -5.76
CA GLY A 300 -1.06 -4.77 -4.40
C GLY A 300 -0.19 -5.59 -3.45
N LEU A 301 0.53 -6.60 -3.94
CA LEU A 301 1.44 -7.38 -3.09
C LEU A 301 2.66 -6.58 -2.64
N THR A 302 3.15 -5.63 -3.45
CA THR A 302 4.22 -4.72 -3.02
C THR A 302 3.74 -3.77 -1.93
N HIS A 303 2.48 -3.31 -2.01
CA HIS A 303 1.88 -2.53 -0.92
C HIS A 303 1.68 -3.38 0.34
N LEU A 304 1.24 -4.63 0.18
CA LEU A 304 1.09 -5.58 1.28
C LEU A 304 2.43 -5.79 2.01
N ALA A 305 3.51 -6.09 1.29
CA ALA A 305 4.86 -6.20 1.84
C ALA A 305 5.29 -4.97 2.63
N ALA A 306 4.93 -3.77 2.15
CA ALA A 306 5.24 -2.53 2.85
C ALA A 306 4.41 -2.31 4.11
N LEU A 307 3.19 -2.85 4.19
CA LEU A 307 2.30 -2.70 5.35
C LEU A 307 2.52 -3.80 6.40
N SER A 308 2.92 -4.98 5.97
CA SER A 308 3.17 -6.15 6.82
C SER A 308 4.36 -5.96 7.75
N ARG A 309 4.16 -6.10 9.06
CA ARG A 309 5.21 -5.95 10.07
C ARG A 309 5.08 -7.03 11.14
N THR A 310 6.20 -7.41 11.72
CA THR A 310 6.20 -8.23 12.95
C THR A 310 5.50 -7.49 14.09
N PRO A 311 5.08 -8.18 15.16
CA PRO A 311 4.42 -7.56 16.30
C PRO A 311 5.18 -6.42 16.98
N ASP A 312 6.52 -6.42 16.90
CA ASP A 312 7.38 -5.34 17.40
C ASP A 312 7.50 -4.14 16.42
N GLY A 313 6.81 -4.20 15.27
CA GLY A 313 6.82 -3.18 14.24
C GLY A 313 7.99 -3.27 13.26
N SER A 314 8.87 -4.27 13.39
CA SER A 314 10.00 -4.46 12.48
C SER A 314 9.60 -5.12 11.15
N GLY A 315 10.48 -5.00 10.16
CA GLY A 315 10.28 -5.54 8.81
C GLY A 315 11.22 -4.90 7.78
N PRO A 316 11.29 -5.44 6.57
CA PRO A 316 12.27 -5.02 5.58
C PRO A 316 11.93 -3.66 4.94
N PRO A 317 12.94 -2.97 4.39
CA PRO A 317 12.70 -1.98 3.34
C PRO A 317 12.04 -2.66 2.13
N VAL A 318 11.12 -1.93 1.49
CA VAL A 318 10.40 -2.37 0.31
C VAL A 318 10.65 -1.39 -0.82
N LEU A 319 11.07 -1.88 -1.98
CA LEU A 319 11.36 -1.07 -3.16
C LEU A 319 10.34 -1.39 -4.27
N GLY A 320 9.43 -0.44 -4.52
CA GLY A 320 8.47 -0.56 -5.63
C GLY A 320 9.03 -0.03 -6.95
N LEU A 321 8.73 -0.70 -8.05
CA LEU A 321 9.13 -0.32 -9.41
C LEU A 321 7.97 0.33 -10.15
N TYR A 322 8.13 1.62 -10.49
CA TYR A 322 7.07 2.45 -11.07
C TYR A 322 7.45 2.92 -12.47
N ALA A 323 6.94 2.22 -13.50
CA ALA A 323 7.18 2.57 -14.90
C ALA A 323 6.16 3.57 -15.47
N ARG A 324 4.89 3.42 -15.08
CA ARG A 324 3.74 4.06 -15.77
C ARG A 324 2.66 4.61 -14.84
N HIS A 325 2.94 4.64 -13.55
CA HIS A 325 2.08 5.25 -12.54
C HIS A 325 2.92 6.23 -11.72
N SER A 326 2.28 7.27 -11.19
CA SER A 326 2.92 8.17 -10.23
C SER A 326 3.46 7.37 -9.05
N HIS A 327 4.79 7.33 -8.92
CA HIS A 327 5.46 6.58 -7.86
C HIS A 327 5.10 7.10 -6.47
N SER A 328 4.70 8.37 -6.33
CA SER A 328 4.32 8.91 -5.03
C SER A 328 2.86 8.67 -4.69
N LYS A 329 1.96 8.63 -5.69
CA LYS A 329 0.52 8.45 -5.48
C LYS A 329 0.21 7.03 -5.01
N TRP A 330 0.74 6.04 -5.71
CA TRP A 330 0.47 4.62 -5.47
C TRP A 330 1.45 4.00 -4.47
N ARG A 331 1.72 4.72 -3.38
CA ARG A 331 2.58 4.28 -2.28
C ARG A 331 1.81 4.29 -0.98
N THR A 332 2.32 3.56 0.01
CA THR A 332 1.73 3.48 1.36
C THR A 332 2.04 4.71 2.23
N GLY A 333 2.93 5.60 1.77
CA GLY A 333 3.41 6.72 2.56
C GLY A 333 4.37 6.34 3.70
N LEU A 334 4.69 5.05 3.86
CA LEU A 334 5.59 4.55 4.89
C LEU A 334 7.07 4.87 4.57
N PRO A 335 7.90 5.20 5.58
CA PRO A 335 9.29 5.62 5.37
C PRO A 335 10.19 4.52 4.80
N HIS A 336 9.80 3.26 4.96
CA HIS A 336 10.48 2.07 4.45
C HIS A 336 9.91 1.57 3.10
N HIS A 337 8.89 2.23 2.55
CA HIS A 337 8.36 1.91 1.22
C HIS A 337 8.95 2.91 0.22
N HIS A 338 10.04 2.52 -0.41
CA HIS A 338 10.79 3.29 -1.39
C HIS A 338 10.25 3.05 -2.81
N ALA A 339 10.67 3.90 -3.74
CA ALA A 339 10.36 3.73 -5.15
C ALA A 339 11.60 3.88 -6.02
N VAL A 340 11.62 3.15 -7.14
CA VAL A 340 12.41 3.50 -8.31
C VAL A 340 11.43 3.86 -9.42
N ALA A 341 11.60 5.06 -9.96
CA ALA A 341 10.68 5.65 -10.93
C ALA A 341 11.37 5.88 -12.26
N THR A 342 10.68 5.60 -13.36
CA THR A 342 11.10 6.06 -14.69
C THR A 342 10.81 7.55 -14.85
N ALA A 343 11.34 8.17 -15.91
CA ALA A 343 11.02 9.54 -16.27
C ALA A 343 9.51 9.79 -16.48
N LEU A 344 8.74 8.82 -17.02
CA LEU A 344 7.29 8.98 -17.10
C LEU A 344 6.63 8.98 -15.71
N SER A 345 7.01 8.04 -14.86
CA SER A 345 6.48 7.98 -13.49
C SER A 345 6.77 9.28 -12.72
N GLU A 346 7.93 9.89 -12.96
CA GLU A 346 8.29 11.20 -12.42
C GLU A 346 7.39 12.32 -12.97
N ARG A 347 7.11 12.35 -14.27
CA ARG A 347 6.15 13.31 -14.85
C ARG A 347 4.74 13.14 -14.26
N MET A 348 4.30 11.90 -14.06
CA MET A 348 3.01 11.63 -13.42
C MET A 348 2.98 12.11 -11.96
N HIS A 349 4.08 11.97 -11.25
CA HIS A 349 4.23 12.52 -9.91
C HIS A 349 4.12 14.05 -9.91
N GLN A 350 4.87 14.72 -10.78
CA GLN A 350 4.90 16.18 -10.86
C GLN A 350 3.53 16.79 -11.21
N GLY A 351 2.80 16.17 -12.14
CA GLY A 351 1.48 16.65 -12.57
C GLY A 351 0.29 16.15 -11.75
N ASP A 352 0.52 15.39 -10.66
CA ASP A 352 -0.53 14.64 -9.95
C ASP A 352 -1.41 13.79 -10.87
N LEU A 353 -0.81 13.19 -11.91
CA LEU A 353 -1.55 12.51 -12.97
C LEU A 353 -1.95 11.09 -12.58
N CYS A 354 -3.10 10.65 -13.11
CA CYS A 354 -3.67 9.33 -12.95
C CYS A 354 -4.09 8.80 -14.32
N PRO A 355 -3.52 7.66 -14.80
CA PRO A 355 -3.78 7.19 -16.16
C PRO A 355 -5.25 7.02 -16.51
N VAL A 356 -6.06 6.53 -15.56
CA VAL A 356 -7.50 6.31 -15.76
C VAL A 356 -8.27 7.64 -15.77
N ARG A 357 -8.02 8.52 -14.78
CA ARG A 357 -8.72 9.81 -14.66
C ARG A 357 -8.41 10.75 -15.82
N ASP A 358 -7.14 10.80 -16.20
CA ASP A 358 -6.62 11.78 -17.16
C ASP A 358 -6.49 11.21 -18.58
N ALA A 359 -7.08 10.02 -18.82
CA ALA A 359 -7.10 9.32 -20.11
C ALA A 359 -5.73 9.23 -20.79
N ILE A 360 -4.67 8.95 -20.01
CA ILE A 360 -3.30 8.85 -20.53
C ILE A 360 -3.18 7.53 -21.28
N THR A 361 -3.04 7.61 -22.61
CA THR A 361 -2.83 6.44 -23.45
C THR A 361 -1.55 5.71 -23.03
N PRO A 362 -1.57 4.37 -22.98
CA PRO A 362 -0.33 3.60 -22.81
C PRO A 362 0.60 3.97 -23.98
N ASP A 363 1.69 4.66 -23.66
CA ASP A 363 2.76 4.89 -24.63
C ASP A 363 3.49 3.55 -24.87
N THR A 364 3.99 3.33 -26.08
CA THR A 364 4.59 2.05 -26.49
C THR A 364 6.00 1.82 -25.92
N ASP A 365 6.59 2.83 -25.27
CA ASP A 365 7.94 2.76 -24.67
C ASP A 365 7.91 2.54 -23.13
N LEU A 366 6.77 2.15 -22.58
CA LEU A 366 6.53 2.03 -21.14
C LEU A 366 6.83 0.64 -20.61
N HIS A 367 8.12 0.30 -20.57
CA HIS A 367 8.53 -1.03 -20.17
C HIS A 367 9.42 -1.04 -18.94
N MET A 368 9.31 -2.14 -18.21
CA MET A 368 10.19 -2.48 -17.10
C MET A 368 11.65 -2.59 -17.54
N ASP A 369 11.94 -2.62 -18.84
CA ASP A 369 13.27 -2.57 -19.45
C ASP A 369 14.09 -1.33 -19.08
N ALA A 370 13.44 -0.22 -18.74
CA ALA A 370 14.13 0.95 -18.21
C ALA A 370 14.90 0.67 -16.90
N PHE A 371 14.50 -0.35 -16.13
CA PHE A 371 15.18 -0.76 -14.90
C PHE A 371 16.30 -1.77 -15.18
N ALA A 372 17.49 -1.31 -15.56
CA ALA A 372 18.62 -2.23 -15.71
C ALA A 372 18.91 -2.98 -14.39
N PRO A 373 19.00 -4.34 -14.36
CA PRO A 373 19.14 -5.10 -13.12
C PRO A 373 20.33 -4.68 -12.25
N ALA A 374 21.48 -4.36 -12.86
CA ALA A 374 22.66 -3.91 -12.14
C ALA A 374 22.46 -2.54 -11.45
N VAL A 375 21.80 -1.58 -12.12
CA VAL A 375 21.49 -0.27 -11.53
C VAL A 375 20.50 -0.43 -10.39
N LEU A 376 19.49 -1.28 -10.57
CA LEU A 376 18.52 -1.57 -9.51
C LEU A 376 19.17 -2.29 -8.32
N ALA A 377 20.09 -3.22 -8.58
CA ALA A 377 20.85 -3.90 -7.54
C ALA A 377 21.68 -2.92 -6.69
N GLN A 378 22.26 -1.88 -7.30
CA GLN A 378 22.97 -0.85 -6.53
C GLN A 378 22.04 -0.14 -5.55
N HIS A 379 20.84 0.27 -5.96
CA HIS A 379 19.85 0.87 -5.04
C HIS A 379 19.43 -0.10 -3.92
N CYS A 380 19.35 -1.39 -4.23
CA CYS A 380 19.06 -2.42 -3.23
C CYS A 380 20.21 -2.58 -2.21
N LEU A 381 21.46 -2.55 -2.67
CA LEU A 381 22.65 -2.57 -1.81
C LEU A 381 22.72 -1.34 -0.92
N ASP A 382 22.44 -0.15 -1.46
CA ASP A 382 22.38 1.09 -0.70
C ASP A 382 21.37 0.98 0.45
N LEU A 383 20.16 0.47 0.16
CA LEU A 383 19.12 0.23 1.16
C LEU A 383 19.54 -0.80 2.23
N LEU A 384 20.13 -1.93 1.81
CA LEU A 384 20.61 -2.98 2.72
C LEU A 384 21.72 -2.47 3.65
N ASN A 385 22.51 -1.49 3.18
CA ASN A 385 23.55 -0.82 3.96
C ASN A 385 23.04 0.40 4.75
N GLY A 386 21.74 0.68 4.72
CA GLY A 386 21.12 1.78 5.46
C GLY A 386 21.31 3.18 4.85
N ILE A 387 21.77 3.26 3.60
CA ILE A 387 21.87 4.51 2.82
C ILE A 387 20.47 4.84 2.29
N ARG A 388 19.98 6.05 2.56
CA ARG A 388 18.57 6.44 2.37
C ARG A 388 18.35 7.61 1.42
#